data_AF-A0A183VFK8-F1
#
_entry.id   AF-A0A183VFK8-F1
#
_cell.length_a   1.000
_cell.length_b   1.000
_cell.length_c   1.000
_cell.angle_alpha   90.00
_cell.angle_beta   90.00
_cell.angle_gamma   90.00
#
_symmetry.space_group_name_H-M   'P 1'
#
loop_
_entity.id
_entity.type
_entity.pdbx_description
1 polymer ?
#
loop_
_entity_poly.entity_id
_entity_poly.type
_entity_poly.pdbx_seq_one_letter_code
_entity_poly.pdbx_strand_id
1 'polypeptide(L)'
;MVRNEVTAQTYRFNCGRWFGRGVDDGSLERLLVAEILPQVDPDAEVLANGMIERSSKAHSRSRTPPRARSPSTARSESTNSKSRTRLTEIQQQLGEAVNAIVKHFYCGVGARSELTQLLCAPERGLVSVMVAVFLYGRQDSIWSARFFKQHYPWDYVEKVCAWFFELIRMEDAKKLTREQRSLISHACRLVRKISSNTALGKDGKFQLFILVTVRDHVLSGLLPLMAWTPVTAQLYDEPSFLRTPHNLTYLAKLLSSLNEFQFNLEKSLTYGID
;
A
#
# COMPACT_ATOMS: atom_id res chain seq x y z
N MET A 1 -2.11 6.15 36.03
CA MET A 1 -2.46 7.50 36.51
C MET A 1 -1.17 8.14 37.00
N VAL A 2 -0.96 9.40 36.69
CA VAL A 2 0.25 10.15 37.10
C VAL A 2 -0.22 11.40 37.81
N ARG A 3 0.29 11.63 39.02
CA ARG A 3 0.00 12.84 39.79
C ARG A 3 1.15 13.81 39.61
N ASN A 4 0.83 15.05 39.25
CA ASN A 4 1.79 16.13 39.26
C ASN A 4 1.95 16.59 40.71
N GLU A 5 3.16 16.46 41.25
CA GLU A 5 3.45 16.81 42.64
C GLU A 5 3.46 18.32 42.90
N VAL A 6 3.66 19.14 41.85
CA VAL A 6 3.68 20.60 41.94
C VAL A 6 2.28 21.19 41.90
N THR A 7 1.40 20.69 41.03
CA THR A 7 0.03 21.21 40.87
C THR A 7 -1.03 20.39 41.58
N ALA A 8 -0.63 19.30 42.26
CA ALA A 8 -1.50 18.25 42.79
C ALA A 8 -2.45 17.59 41.75
N GLN A 9 -2.36 17.96 40.47
CA GLN A 9 -3.27 17.52 39.42
C GLN A 9 -3.04 16.05 39.05
N THR A 10 -4.11 15.27 38.99
CA THR A 10 -4.03 13.86 38.58
C THR A 10 -4.45 13.69 37.13
N TYR A 11 -3.59 13.01 36.37
CA TYR A 11 -3.76 12.74 34.95
C TYR A 11 -3.93 11.24 34.72
N ARG A 12 -4.90 10.88 33.87
CA ARG A 12 -5.12 9.52 33.40
C ARG A 12 -4.68 9.42 31.95
N PHE A 13 -3.69 8.57 31.70
CA PHE A 13 -3.31 8.18 30.34
C PHE A 13 -3.99 6.85 30.01
N ASN A 14 -4.80 6.83 28.96
CA ASN A 14 -5.44 5.60 28.47
C ASN A 14 -4.44 4.82 27.61
N CYS A 15 -3.37 4.31 28.23
CA CYS A 15 -2.25 3.71 27.51
C CYS A 15 -2.49 2.26 27.05
N GLY A 16 -3.62 1.63 27.43
CA GLY A 16 -4.07 0.30 26.95
C GLY A 16 -3.14 -0.89 27.27
N ARG A 17 -1.91 -0.62 27.69
CA ARG A 17 -0.82 -1.51 28.05
C ARG A 17 0.01 -0.86 29.15
N TRP A 18 0.62 -1.69 29.99
CA TRP A 18 1.51 -1.23 31.04
C TRP A 18 2.92 -1.09 30.46
N PHE A 19 3.52 0.08 30.63
CA PHE A 19 4.94 0.29 30.31
C PHE A 19 5.77 -0.17 31.52
N GLY A 20 6.47 -1.29 31.35
CA GLY A 20 7.40 -1.78 32.35
C GLY A 20 8.70 -0.97 32.31
N ARG A 21 9.30 -0.71 33.47
CA ARG A 21 10.63 -0.08 33.54
C ARG A 21 11.65 -1.01 32.86
N GLY A 22 12.31 -0.52 31.81
CA GLY A 22 13.29 -1.31 31.03
C GLY A 22 12.69 -2.24 29.97
N VAL A 23 11.39 -2.12 29.67
CA VAL A 23 10.74 -2.88 28.60
C VAL A 23 10.50 -1.96 27.40
N ASP A 24 11.27 -2.16 26.34
CA ASP A 24 11.08 -1.47 25.06
C ASP A 24 9.82 -1.99 24.37
N ASP A 25 8.98 -1.07 23.92
CA ASP A 25 7.74 -1.38 23.19
C ASP A 25 7.89 -1.15 21.68
N GLY A 26 9.11 -0.86 21.21
CA GLY A 26 9.48 -0.73 19.81
C GLY A 26 8.99 0.55 19.13
N SER A 27 8.46 1.52 19.90
CA SER A 27 8.03 2.82 19.38
C SER A 27 9.14 3.85 19.57
N LEU A 28 9.61 4.49 18.49
CA LEU A 28 10.61 5.56 18.57
C LEU A 28 10.06 6.80 19.31
N GLU A 29 8.78 7.13 19.12
CA GLU A 29 8.08 8.21 19.81
C GLU A 29 6.61 7.83 20.03
N ARG A 30 5.99 8.32 21.09
CA ARG A 30 4.56 8.12 21.36
C ARG A 30 3.90 9.37 21.93
N LEU A 31 2.79 9.77 21.31
CA LEU A 31 1.90 10.78 21.85
C LEU A 31 0.95 10.15 22.87
N LEU A 32 1.07 10.54 24.13
CA LEU A 32 0.16 10.15 25.20
C LEU A 32 -0.74 11.34 25.53
N VAL A 33 -2.03 11.21 25.24
CA VAL A 33 -3.02 12.23 25.60
C VAL A 33 -3.54 11.91 27.00
N ALA A 34 -3.39 12.87 27.91
CA ALA A 34 -3.89 12.77 29.28
C ALA A 34 -5.33 13.28 29.39
N GLU A 35 -6.16 12.57 30.13
CA GLU A 35 -7.42 13.08 30.65
C GLU A 35 -7.19 13.61 32.08
N ILE A 36 -7.66 14.83 32.34
CA ILE A 36 -7.53 15.49 33.65
C ILE A 36 -8.66 15.00 34.54
N LEU A 37 -8.33 14.39 35.68
CA LEU A 37 -9.36 13.96 36.63
C LEU A 37 -9.79 15.14 37.51
N PRO A 38 -11.10 15.30 37.78
CA PRO A 38 -11.56 16.33 38.71
C PRO A 38 -10.94 16.11 40.09
N GLN A 39 -10.42 17.19 40.68
CA GLN A 39 -10.02 17.19 42.09
C GLN A 39 -11.29 17.06 42.92
N VAL A 40 -11.41 16.00 43.70
CA VAL A 40 -12.41 15.95 44.78
C VAL A 40 -11.75 16.62 45.98
N ASP A 41 -12.25 17.79 46.34
CA ASP A 41 -11.79 18.55 47.48
C ASP A 41 -12.03 17.73 48.77
N PRO A 42 -11.01 17.48 49.63
CA PRO A 42 -11.18 16.71 50.85
C PRO A 42 -12.11 17.37 51.89
N ASP A 43 -12.36 18.68 51.77
CA ASP A 43 -13.05 19.49 52.80
C ASP A 43 -14.37 20.13 52.31
N ALA A 44 -15.03 19.54 51.30
CA ALA A 44 -16.39 19.96 50.94
C ALA A 44 -17.40 19.48 52.00
N GLU A 45 -17.50 20.24 53.08
CA GLU A 45 -18.56 20.14 54.08
C GLU A 45 -19.95 20.15 53.41
N VAL A 46 -20.75 19.21 53.90
CA VAL A 46 -22.19 19.04 53.73
C VAL A 46 -22.92 20.38 53.83
N LEU A 47 -23.81 20.71 52.88
CA LEU A 47 -25.15 21.23 53.18
C LEU A 47 -26.12 21.17 51.97
N ALA A 48 -27.24 20.48 52.22
CA ALA A 48 -28.62 20.74 51.80
C ALA A 48 -29.11 20.45 50.35
N ASN A 49 -29.95 19.39 50.28
CA ASN A 49 -31.19 19.23 49.48
C ASN A 49 -31.04 18.58 48.09
N GLY A 50 -31.53 17.37 47.80
CA GLY A 50 -32.35 16.42 48.56
C GLY A 50 -32.62 15.16 47.71
N MET A 51 -33.09 14.11 48.38
CA MET A 51 -33.53 12.79 47.88
C MET A 51 -32.53 11.59 48.04
N ILE A 52 -32.53 11.03 49.26
CA ILE A 52 -32.85 9.63 49.67
C ILE A 52 -32.39 8.52 48.66
N GLU A 53 -31.59 7.49 48.99
CA GLU A 53 -31.72 6.56 50.12
C GLU A 53 -30.42 5.79 50.51
N ARG A 54 -30.46 5.29 51.75
CA ARG A 54 -29.44 4.65 52.58
C ARG A 54 -29.12 3.21 52.14
N SER A 55 -27.86 2.78 52.26
CA SER A 55 -27.37 1.71 53.17
C SER A 55 -26.50 0.77 52.32
N SER A 56 -25.29 0.31 52.61
CA SER A 56 -24.55 0.09 53.86
C SER A 56 -23.05 -0.07 53.51
N LYS A 57 -22.18 0.30 54.46
CA LYS A 57 -20.72 0.13 54.42
C LYS A 57 -20.34 -1.36 54.42
N ALA A 58 -19.35 -1.75 53.61
CA ALA A 58 -18.45 -2.87 53.95
C ALA A 58 -17.07 -2.68 53.30
N HIS A 59 -16.04 -2.69 54.13
CA HIS A 59 -14.63 -2.68 53.78
C HIS A 59 -14.22 -3.89 52.94
N SER A 60 -13.15 -3.66 52.16
CA SER A 60 -12.11 -4.63 51.80
C SER A 60 -12.56 -5.99 51.28
N ARG A 61 -12.43 -6.17 49.97
CA ARG A 61 -11.68 -7.29 49.41
C ARG A 61 -11.40 -7.01 47.94
N SER A 62 -10.12 -7.12 47.61
CA SER A 62 -9.60 -7.28 46.26
C SER A 62 -10.52 -8.21 45.45
N ARG A 63 -11.35 -7.63 44.58
CA ARG A 63 -12.04 -8.36 43.52
C ARG A 63 -11.46 -7.84 42.24
N THR A 64 -10.54 -8.61 41.67
CA THR A 64 -10.29 -8.57 40.23
C THR A 64 -11.64 -8.45 39.52
N PRO A 65 -11.80 -7.52 38.57
CA PRO A 65 -13.04 -7.42 37.83
C PRO A 65 -13.35 -8.82 37.26
N PRO A 66 -14.63 -9.24 37.21
CA PRO A 66 -14.96 -10.49 36.52
C PRO A 66 -14.28 -10.39 35.17
N ARG A 67 -13.52 -11.43 34.80
CA ARG A 67 -12.87 -11.52 33.50
C ARG A 67 -14.00 -11.42 32.49
N ALA A 68 -14.33 -10.19 32.10
CA ALA A 68 -15.09 -9.91 30.92
C ALA A 68 -14.24 -10.63 29.88
N ARG A 69 -14.74 -11.78 29.42
CA ARG A 69 -14.21 -12.39 28.23
C ARG A 69 -14.20 -11.23 27.26
N SER A 70 -13.00 -10.75 26.93
CA SER A 70 -12.82 -9.77 25.88
C SER A 70 -13.74 -10.23 24.77
N PRO A 71 -14.55 -9.36 24.14
CA PRO A 71 -15.28 -9.79 22.97
C PRO A 71 -14.21 -10.45 22.12
N SER A 72 -14.37 -11.76 21.88
CA SER A 72 -13.57 -12.50 20.93
C SER A 72 -13.96 -11.85 19.62
N THR A 73 -13.37 -10.69 19.34
CA THR A 73 -13.55 -9.99 18.10
C THR A 73 -13.12 -11.01 17.08
N ALA A 74 -14.09 -11.45 16.28
CA ALA A 74 -13.85 -12.25 15.11
C ALA A 74 -12.73 -11.52 14.35
N ARG A 75 -11.50 -12.00 14.49
CA ARG A 75 -10.29 -11.39 13.94
C ARG A 75 -10.22 -11.50 12.40
N SER A 76 -11.32 -11.83 11.75
CA SER A 76 -11.36 -12.15 10.33
C SER A 76 -12.10 -11.12 9.46
N GLU A 77 -12.95 -10.25 10.01
CA GLU A 77 -13.73 -9.31 9.17
C GLU A 77 -13.11 -7.92 9.03
N SER A 78 -12.37 -7.43 10.03
CA SER A 78 -11.79 -6.07 9.99
C SER A 78 -10.59 -5.91 9.05
N THR A 79 -9.84 -7.00 8.78
CA THR A 79 -8.75 -7.03 7.81
C THR A 79 -9.29 -7.07 6.39
N ASN A 80 -10.36 -7.84 6.17
CA ASN A 80 -11.00 -7.97 4.87
C ASN A 80 -11.73 -6.67 4.46
N SER A 81 -12.37 -5.98 5.40
CA SER A 81 -12.99 -4.67 5.12
C SER A 81 -11.96 -3.61 4.74
N LYS A 82 -10.83 -3.53 5.48
CA LYS A 82 -9.72 -2.61 5.16
C LYS A 82 -9.07 -2.93 3.81
N SER A 83 -8.86 -4.21 3.50
CA SER A 83 -8.33 -4.63 2.19
C SER A 83 -9.26 -4.23 1.05
N ARG A 84 -10.57 -4.41 1.25
CA ARG A 84 -11.59 -4.05 0.25
C ARG A 84 -11.68 -2.54 0.04
N THR A 85 -11.64 -1.74 1.11
CA THR A 85 -11.61 -0.27 1.01
C THR A 85 -10.35 0.21 0.28
N ARG A 86 -9.19 -0.38 0.59
CA ARG A 86 -7.93 -0.06 -0.09
C ARG A 86 -7.96 -0.43 -1.58
N LEU A 87 -8.55 -1.58 -1.93
CA LEU A 87 -8.74 -1.97 -3.32
C LEU A 87 -9.58 -0.93 -4.09
N THR A 88 -10.71 -0.51 -3.52
CA THR A 88 -11.58 0.49 -4.14
C THR A 88 -10.89 1.84 -4.29
N GLU A 89 -10.07 2.23 -3.32
CA GLU A 89 -9.27 3.45 -3.38
C GLU A 89 -8.25 3.41 -4.52
N ILE A 90 -7.49 2.32 -4.64
CA ILE A 90 -6.50 2.16 -5.73
C ILE A 90 -7.19 2.14 -7.10
N GLN A 91 -8.35 1.48 -7.22
CA GLN A 91 -9.15 1.48 -8.46
C GLN A 91 -9.60 2.90 -8.83
N GLN A 92 -10.10 3.66 -7.84
CA GLN A 92 -10.52 5.04 -8.06
C GLN A 92 -9.35 5.92 -8.50
N GLN A 93 -8.22 5.86 -7.79
CA GLN A 93 -7.01 6.61 -8.13
C GLN A 93 -6.49 6.26 -9.53
N LEU A 94 -6.55 4.99 -9.92
CA LEU A 94 -6.16 4.53 -11.26
C LEU A 94 -7.09 5.11 -12.32
N GLY A 95 -8.40 5.05 -12.10
CA GLY A 95 -9.38 5.65 -13.00
C GLY A 95 -9.18 7.16 -13.15
N GLU A 96 -8.91 7.87 -12.06
CA GLU A 96 -8.64 9.31 -12.05
C GLU A 96 -7.35 9.66 -12.80
N ALA A 97 -6.26 8.95 -12.55
CA ALA A 97 -4.97 9.18 -13.21
C ALA A 97 -5.07 8.95 -14.73
N VAL A 98 -5.68 7.84 -15.15
CA VAL A 98 -5.91 7.54 -16.57
C VAL A 98 -6.82 8.60 -17.21
N ASN A 99 -7.92 8.96 -16.57
CA ASN A 99 -8.84 9.99 -17.07
C ASN A 99 -8.17 11.37 -17.17
N ALA A 100 -7.29 11.73 -16.24
CA ALA A 100 -6.55 12.98 -16.30
C ALA A 100 -5.59 13.01 -17.50
N ILE A 101 -4.89 11.90 -17.77
CA ILE A 101 -4.03 11.76 -18.96
C ILE A 101 -4.86 11.87 -20.24
N VAL A 102 -5.98 11.14 -20.32
CA VAL A 102 -6.89 11.16 -21.46
C VAL A 102 -7.40 12.58 -21.72
N LYS A 103 -7.85 13.29 -20.68
CA LYS A 103 -8.28 14.70 -20.78
C LYS A 103 -7.17 15.62 -21.28
N HIS A 104 -5.94 15.43 -20.80
CA HIS A 104 -4.81 16.23 -21.26
C HIS A 104 -4.60 16.08 -22.78
N PHE A 105 -4.66 14.85 -23.31
CA PHE A 105 -4.52 14.61 -24.75
C PHE A 105 -5.70 15.13 -25.58
N TYR A 106 -6.94 15.05 -25.09
CA TYR A 106 -8.11 15.56 -25.82
C TYR A 106 -8.28 17.09 -25.74
N CYS A 107 -7.93 17.71 -24.61
CA CYS A 107 -8.10 19.16 -24.44
C CYS A 107 -6.96 19.96 -25.09
N GLY A 108 -5.77 19.38 -25.28
CA GLY A 108 -4.71 19.96 -26.13
C GLY A 108 -4.09 21.28 -25.66
N VAL A 109 -4.43 21.80 -24.47
CA VAL A 109 -3.94 23.09 -23.95
C VAL A 109 -2.77 22.94 -22.95
N GLY A 110 -2.30 21.73 -22.70
CA GLY A 110 -1.28 21.45 -21.68
C GLY A 110 0.16 21.55 -22.19
N ALA A 111 1.00 22.33 -21.51
CA ALA A 111 2.45 22.28 -21.70
C ALA A 111 2.99 20.87 -21.41
N ARG A 112 4.10 20.46 -22.05
CA ARG A 112 4.74 19.14 -21.82
C ARG A 112 5.05 18.84 -20.34
N SER A 113 5.26 19.88 -19.53
CA SER A 113 5.44 19.78 -18.08
C SER A 113 4.22 19.22 -17.34
N GLU A 114 3.01 19.42 -17.87
CA GLU A 114 1.77 18.90 -17.30
C GLU A 114 1.67 17.39 -17.48
N LEU A 115 2.09 16.84 -18.62
CA LEU A 115 2.13 15.38 -18.83
C LEU A 115 3.09 14.70 -17.86
N THR A 116 4.27 15.28 -17.64
CA THR A 116 5.23 14.78 -16.63
C THR A 116 4.62 14.78 -15.24
N GLN A 117 3.86 15.81 -14.87
CA GLN A 117 3.15 15.84 -13.60
C GLN A 117 2.06 14.74 -13.54
N LEU A 118 1.25 14.55 -14.59
CA LEU A 118 0.21 13.52 -14.60
C LEU A 118 0.79 12.10 -14.50
N LEU A 119 1.98 11.87 -15.04
CA LEU A 119 2.64 10.56 -15.00
C LEU A 119 3.38 10.33 -13.68
N CYS A 120 4.13 11.33 -13.21
CA CYS A 120 5.12 11.18 -12.14
C CYS A 120 4.77 11.94 -10.85
N ALA A 121 3.62 12.61 -10.75
CA ALA A 121 3.24 13.32 -9.53
C ALA A 121 3.27 12.37 -8.32
N PRO A 122 3.80 12.83 -7.18
CA PRO A 122 3.70 12.11 -5.92
C PRO A 122 2.23 11.80 -5.61
N GLU A 123 1.95 10.58 -5.14
CA GLU A 123 0.64 10.06 -4.72
C GLU A 123 -0.42 9.90 -5.83
N ARG A 124 -0.54 10.84 -6.77
CA ARG A 124 -1.62 10.87 -7.77
C ARG A 124 -1.17 10.59 -9.21
N GLY A 125 0.13 10.59 -9.47
CA GLY A 125 0.66 10.27 -10.79
C GLY A 125 0.43 8.81 -11.14
N LEU A 126 0.27 8.51 -12.43
CA LEU A 126 0.09 7.14 -12.92
C LEU A 126 1.13 6.16 -12.35
N VAL A 127 2.41 6.58 -12.28
CA VAL A 127 3.49 5.74 -11.73
C VAL A 127 3.24 5.40 -10.26
N SER A 128 2.85 6.38 -9.44
CA SER A 128 2.55 6.17 -8.01
C SER A 128 1.40 5.18 -7.83
N VAL A 129 0.33 5.34 -8.62
CA VAL A 129 -0.81 4.43 -8.58
C VAL A 129 -0.39 3.02 -9.04
N MET A 130 0.45 2.91 -10.08
CA MET A 130 0.97 1.61 -10.53
C MET A 130 1.85 0.93 -9.48
N VAL A 131 2.61 1.69 -8.69
CA VAL A 131 3.32 1.14 -7.52
C VAL A 131 2.32 0.54 -6.54
N ALA A 132 1.24 1.26 -6.19
CA ALA A 132 0.22 0.76 -5.29
C ALA A 132 -0.48 -0.51 -5.82
N VAL A 133 -0.79 -0.56 -7.12
CA VAL A 133 -1.35 -1.73 -7.80
C VAL A 133 -0.44 -2.95 -7.67
N PHE A 134 0.87 -2.78 -7.92
CA PHE A 134 1.85 -3.88 -7.86
C PHE A 134 2.22 -4.28 -6.42
N LEU A 135 1.97 -3.44 -5.43
CA LEU A 135 2.17 -3.80 -4.02
C LEU A 135 0.92 -4.43 -3.40
N TYR A 136 -0.26 -4.19 -3.96
CA TYR A 136 -1.51 -4.70 -3.40
C TYR A 136 -1.63 -6.23 -3.55
N GLY A 137 -1.79 -6.90 -2.41
CA GLY A 137 -1.90 -8.36 -2.33
C GLY A 137 -0.59 -9.09 -2.60
N ARG A 138 0.55 -8.40 -2.54
CA ARG A 138 1.86 -9.05 -2.54
C ARG A 138 2.05 -9.80 -1.23
N GLN A 139 2.52 -11.04 -1.30
CA GLN A 139 2.77 -11.87 -0.13
C GLN A 139 3.97 -11.30 0.63
N ASP A 140 3.71 -10.66 1.77
CA ASP A 140 4.72 -10.42 2.78
C ASP A 140 4.97 -11.78 3.46
N SER A 141 5.96 -12.53 2.98
CA SER A 141 6.30 -13.79 3.64
C SER A 141 6.48 -13.52 5.13
N ILE A 142 5.82 -14.31 5.98
CA ILE A 142 5.85 -14.19 7.45
C ILE A 142 7.31 -14.22 7.98
N TRP A 143 8.25 -14.76 7.19
CA TRP A 143 9.69 -14.73 7.45
C TRP A 143 10.39 -13.43 7.02
N SER A 144 9.87 -12.69 6.04
CA SER A 144 10.35 -11.36 5.60
C SER A 144 9.99 -10.25 6.59
N ALA A 145 8.97 -10.40 7.43
CA ALA A 145 8.65 -9.40 8.46
C ALA A 145 9.71 -9.33 9.58
N ARG A 146 10.52 -10.39 9.75
CA ARG A 146 11.62 -10.44 10.74
C ARG A 146 12.95 -9.91 10.22
N PHE A 147 13.11 -9.79 8.92
CA PHE A 147 14.30 -9.23 8.28
C PHE A 147 13.83 -8.09 7.39
N PHE A 148 14.05 -6.83 7.80
CA PHE A 148 13.69 -5.56 7.16
C PHE A 148 13.97 -5.46 5.64
N LYS A 149 13.41 -6.35 4.81
CA LYS A 149 13.65 -6.44 3.38
C LYS A 149 12.51 -5.73 2.68
N GLN A 150 12.76 -4.48 2.32
CA GLN A 150 11.84 -3.69 1.52
C GLN A 150 11.50 -4.43 0.22
N HIS A 151 10.20 -4.55 -0.07
CA HIS A 151 9.69 -5.22 -1.24
C HIS A 151 9.41 -4.21 -2.34
N TYR A 152 10.22 -4.27 -3.40
CA TYR A 152 10.08 -3.36 -4.53
C TYR A 152 9.29 -4.03 -5.66
N PRO A 153 8.37 -3.32 -6.32
CA PRO A 153 7.71 -3.81 -7.54
C PRO A 153 8.72 -4.25 -8.60
N TRP A 154 9.88 -3.58 -8.68
CA TRP A 154 10.98 -3.95 -9.57
C TRP A 154 11.45 -5.40 -9.40
N ASP A 155 11.54 -5.90 -8.16
CA ASP A 155 11.99 -7.28 -7.89
C ASP A 155 11.05 -8.31 -8.52
N TYR A 156 9.75 -7.99 -8.61
CA TYR A 156 8.78 -8.84 -9.28
C TYR A 156 8.98 -8.81 -10.80
N VAL A 157 9.16 -7.62 -11.38
CA VAL A 157 9.42 -7.44 -12.81
C VAL A 157 10.68 -8.22 -13.24
N GLU A 158 11.77 -8.15 -12.47
CA GLU A 158 13.00 -8.90 -12.78
C GLU A 158 12.78 -10.41 -12.77
N LYS A 159 12.08 -10.93 -11.75
CA LYS A 159 11.78 -12.38 -11.65
C LYS A 159 10.87 -12.85 -12.80
N VAL A 160 9.86 -12.06 -13.15
CA VAL A 160 8.96 -12.37 -14.27
C VAL A 160 9.72 -12.35 -15.59
N CYS A 161 10.58 -11.36 -15.83
CA CYS A 161 11.41 -11.30 -17.02
C CYS A 161 12.45 -12.43 -17.10
N ALA A 162 13.02 -12.85 -15.97
CA ALA A 162 13.90 -14.02 -15.94
C ALA A 162 13.14 -15.30 -16.36
N TRP A 163 11.93 -15.48 -15.84
CA TRP A 163 11.08 -16.61 -16.21
C TRP A 163 10.67 -16.56 -17.69
N PHE A 164 10.28 -15.39 -18.20
CA PHE A 164 9.97 -15.19 -19.61
C PHE A 164 11.15 -15.50 -20.54
N PHE A 165 12.37 -15.16 -20.12
CA PHE A 165 13.56 -15.47 -20.92
C PHE A 165 13.77 -16.98 -21.06
N GLU A 166 13.58 -17.74 -19.98
CA GLU A 166 13.62 -19.21 -20.06
C GLU A 166 12.44 -19.76 -20.87
N LEU A 167 11.23 -19.21 -20.72
CA LEU A 167 10.06 -19.63 -21.50
C LEU A 167 10.29 -19.49 -23.02
N ILE A 168 10.88 -18.38 -23.47
CA ILE A 168 11.19 -18.15 -24.89
C ILE A 168 12.22 -19.17 -25.40
N ARG A 169 13.14 -19.60 -24.54
CA ARG A 169 14.21 -20.54 -24.88
C ARG A 169 13.72 -22.00 -24.89
N MET A 170 12.64 -22.30 -24.17
CA MET A 170 11.99 -23.59 -24.11
C MET A 170 11.05 -23.84 -25.31
N GLU A 171 10.78 -25.11 -25.62
CA GLU A 171 9.81 -25.47 -26.67
C GLU A 171 8.38 -25.02 -26.35
N ASP A 172 8.09 -24.71 -25.09
CA ASP A 172 6.82 -24.12 -24.65
C ASP A 172 6.54 -22.74 -25.26
N ALA A 173 7.55 -22.05 -25.80
CA ALA A 173 7.35 -20.86 -26.62
C ALA A 173 6.37 -21.12 -27.77
N LYS A 174 6.30 -22.36 -28.30
CA LYS A 174 5.38 -22.76 -29.37
C LYS A 174 3.89 -22.53 -29.02
N LYS A 175 3.53 -22.55 -27.72
CA LYS A 175 2.15 -22.31 -27.24
C LYS A 175 1.76 -20.83 -27.27
N LEU A 176 2.72 -19.91 -27.31
CA LEU A 176 2.48 -18.47 -27.37
C LEU A 176 2.22 -18.01 -28.81
N THR A 177 1.34 -17.04 -28.98
CA THR A 177 1.14 -16.38 -30.29
C THR A 177 2.36 -15.55 -30.68
N ARG A 178 2.48 -15.19 -31.96
CA ARG A 178 3.59 -14.38 -32.48
C ARG A 178 3.65 -13.01 -31.79
N GLU A 179 2.49 -12.42 -31.53
CA GLU A 179 2.32 -11.13 -30.88
C GLU A 179 2.77 -11.21 -29.41
N GLN A 180 2.35 -12.26 -28.69
CA GLN A 180 2.77 -12.49 -27.31
C GLN A 180 4.29 -12.67 -27.20
N ARG A 181 4.90 -13.44 -28.11
CA ARG A 181 6.37 -13.60 -28.15
C ARG A 181 7.09 -12.27 -28.42
N SER A 182 6.55 -11.46 -29.32
CA SER A 182 7.09 -10.13 -29.63
C SER A 182 7.04 -9.22 -28.40
N LEU A 183 5.88 -9.15 -27.73
CA LEU A 183 5.69 -8.35 -26.51
C LEU A 183 6.65 -8.79 -25.40
N ILE A 184 6.75 -10.10 -25.14
CA ILE A 184 7.64 -10.64 -24.11
C ILE A 184 9.10 -10.34 -24.45
N SER A 185 9.50 -10.52 -25.71
CA SER A 185 10.88 -10.24 -26.16
C SER A 185 11.23 -8.77 -26.00
N HIS A 186 10.32 -7.87 -26.37
CA HIS A 186 10.49 -6.42 -26.20
C HIS A 186 10.61 -6.05 -24.71
N ALA A 187 9.67 -6.51 -23.89
CA ALA A 187 9.67 -6.26 -22.45
C ALA A 187 10.95 -6.77 -21.77
N CYS A 188 11.43 -7.98 -22.11
CA CYS A 188 12.66 -8.52 -21.55
C CYS A 188 13.91 -7.72 -21.96
N ARG A 189 13.98 -7.24 -23.20
CA ARG A 189 15.07 -6.35 -23.65
C ARG A 189 15.05 -5.02 -22.90
N LEU A 190 13.86 -4.44 -22.74
CA LEU A 190 13.68 -3.21 -21.98
C LEU A 190 14.13 -3.38 -20.52
N VAL A 191 13.67 -4.44 -19.84
CA VAL A 191 14.03 -4.70 -18.44
C VAL A 191 15.53 -4.92 -18.27
N ARG A 192 16.19 -5.59 -19.23
CA ARG A 192 17.67 -5.70 -19.21
C ARG A 192 18.36 -4.34 -19.33
N LYS A 193 17.91 -3.48 -20.26
CA LYS A 193 18.46 -2.13 -20.47
C LYS A 193 18.27 -1.24 -19.23
N ILE A 194 17.12 -1.35 -18.56
CA ILE A 194 16.86 -0.65 -17.29
C ILE A 194 17.70 -1.24 -16.16
N SER A 195 17.77 -2.57 -16.05
CA SER A 195 18.50 -3.25 -14.97
C SER A 195 20.01 -2.95 -15.02
N SER A 196 20.59 -2.83 -16.23
CA SER A 196 22.00 -2.44 -16.42
C SER A 196 22.33 -1.02 -15.98
N ASN A 197 21.33 -0.14 -15.82
CA ASN A 197 21.55 1.20 -15.30
C ASN A 197 21.74 1.17 -13.78
N THR A 198 23.01 1.20 -13.33
CA THR A 198 23.39 1.15 -11.91
C THR A 198 23.17 2.47 -11.18
N ALA A 199 22.97 3.58 -11.89
CA ALA A 199 22.67 4.88 -11.28
C ALA A 199 21.26 4.95 -10.68
N LEU A 200 20.36 4.04 -11.10
CA LEU A 200 18.98 4.01 -10.64
C LEU A 200 18.78 3.01 -9.49
N GLY A 201 18.15 3.50 -8.42
CA GLY A 201 17.57 2.64 -7.39
C GLY A 201 16.38 1.84 -7.92
N LYS A 202 15.90 0.87 -7.15
CA LYS A 202 14.80 -0.04 -7.56
C LYS A 202 13.50 0.72 -7.88
N ASP A 203 13.16 1.75 -7.11
CA ASP A 203 11.99 2.59 -7.39
C ASP A 203 12.14 3.35 -8.71
N GLY A 204 13.31 3.94 -8.97
CA GLY A 204 13.61 4.62 -10.23
C GLY A 204 13.56 3.67 -11.43
N LYS A 205 14.06 2.43 -11.28
CA LYS A 205 13.95 1.39 -12.31
C LYS A 205 12.50 1.01 -12.59
N PHE A 206 11.68 0.86 -11.56
CA PHE A 206 10.26 0.57 -11.73
C PHE A 206 9.50 1.74 -12.38
N GLN A 207 9.74 2.97 -11.94
CA GLN A 207 9.18 4.17 -12.55
C GLN A 207 9.52 4.23 -14.04
N LEU A 208 10.80 4.04 -14.39
CA LEU A 208 11.25 4.03 -15.78
C LEU A 208 10.57 2.93 -16.60
N PHE A 209 10.40 1.74 -16.01
CA PHE A 209 9.69 0.65 -16.65
C PHE A 209 8.23 0.99 -16.96
N ILE A 210 7.49 1.56 -16.01
CA ILE A 210 6.10 1.98 -16.25
C ILE A 210 6.04 3.06 -17.34
N LEU A 211 6.90 4.07 -17.27
CA LEU A 211 6.93 5.16 -18.25
C LEU A 211 7.20 4.65 -19.67
N VAL A 212 8.23 3.82 -19.85
CA VAL A 212 8.59 3.31 -21.18
C VAL A 212 7.57 2.31 -21.69
N THR A 213 7.02 1.43 -20.84
CA THR A 213 6.01 0.46 -21.28
C THR A 213 4.66 1.09 -21.62
N VAL A 214 4.29 2.21 -20.98
CA VAL A 214 3.13 3.02 -21.37
C VAL A 214 3.39 3.73 -22.70
N ARG A 215 4.57 4.37 -22.84
CA ARG A 215 5.00 5.02 -24.09
C ARG A 215 4.98 4.08 -25.28
N ASP A 216 5.48 2.86 -25.09
CA ASP A 216 5.58 1.85 -26.15
C ASP A 216 4.27 1.07 -26.34
N HIS A 217 3.20 1.37 -25.60
CA HIS A 217 1.90 0.69 -25.65
C HIS A 217 1.95 -0.81 -25.32
N VAL A 218 2.95 -1.22 -24.55
CA VAL A 218 3.22 -2.62 -24.21
C VAL A 218 2.55 -3.03 -22.90
N LEU A 219 2.35 -2.09 -21.97
CA LEU A 219 1.97 -2.40 -20.59
C LEU A 219 0.63 -3.14 -20.48
N SER A 220 -0.39 -2.71 -21.22
CA SER A 220 -1.75 -3.30 -21.17
C SER A 220 -1.77 -4.77 -21.66
N GLY A 221 -0.99 -5.09 -22.70
CA GLY A 221 -0.85 -6.46 -23.20
C GLY A 221 0.12 -7.32 -22.38
N LEU A 222 1.11 -6.69 -21.74
CA LEU A 222 2.11 -7.38 -20.92
C LEU A 222 1.51 -7.86 -19.58
N LEU A 223 0.65 -7.08 -18.94
CA LEU A 223 0.09 -7.41 -17.62
C LEU A 223 -0.60 -8.78 -17.55
N PRO A 224 -1.48 -9.17 -18.50
CA PRO A 224 -2.04 -10.53 -18.53
C PRO A 224 -1.00 -11.63 -18.66
N LEU A 225 0.07 -11.39 -19.43
CA LEU A 225 1.17 -12.35 -19.59
C LEU A 225 1.95 -12.49 -18.29
N MET A 226 2.20 -11.38 -17.58
CA MET A 226 2.87 -11.39 -16.28
C MET A 226 2.02 -12.16 -15.25
N ALA A 227 0.71 -11.91 -15.22
CA ALA A 227 -0.24 -12.59 -14.34
C ALA A 227 -0.26 -14.11 -14.53
N TRP A 228 -0.10 -14.59 -15.77
CA TRP A 228 -0.07 -16.02 -16.09
C TRP A 228 1.19 -16.75 -15.59
N THR A 229 2.26 -16.02 -15.24
CA THR A 229 3.50 -16.66 -14.79
C THR A 229 3.37 -17.32 -13.41
N PRO A 230 4.04 -18.46 -13.17
CA PRO A 230 4.07 -19.09 -11.85
C PRO A 230 4.72 -18.19 -10.79
N VAL A 231 5.58 -17.26 -11.21
CA VAL A 231 6.19 -16.24 -10.36
C VAL A 231 5.13 -15.38 -9.68
N THR A 232 4.07 -14.99 -10.40
CA THR A 232 2.95 -14.22 -9.84
C THR A 232 2.19 -15.03 -8.80
N ALA A 233 1.92 -16.31 -9.07
CA ALA A 233 1.24 -17.19 -8.12
C ALA A 233 2.04 -17.43 -6.82
N GLN A 234 3.36 -17.31 -6.88
CA GLN A 234 4.24 -17.43 -5.72
C GLN A 234 4.40 -16.12 -4.92
N LEU A 235 4.32 -14.97 -5.59
CA LEU A 235 4.62 -13.67 -4.98
C LEU A 235 3.40 -12.87 -4.55
N TYR A 236 2.21 -13.23 -5.06
CA TYR A 236 0.96 -12.56 -4.73
C TYR A 236 -0.01 -13.53 -4.09
N ASP A 237 -0.71 -13.05 -3.08
CA ASP A 237 -1.88 -13.70 -2.50
C ASP A 237 -3.16 -13.17 -3.18
N GLU A 238 -4.27 -13.84 -2.93
CA GLU A 238 -5.59 -13.34 -3.30
C GLU A 238 -6.26 -12.72 -2.06
N PRO A 239 -6.83 -11.50 -2.17
CA PRO A 239 -7.05 -10.72 -3.40
C PRO A 239 -5.84 -9.85 -3.84
N SER A 240 -5.53 -9.83 -5.14
CA SER A 240 -4.53 -8.92 -5.75
C SER A 240 -4.94 -8.52 -7.17
N PHE A 241 -4.41 -7.41 -7.70
CA PHE A 241 -4.73 -6.99 -9.07
C PHE A 241 -4.29 -8.00 -10.13
N LEU A 242 -3.14 -8.65 -9.91
CA LEU A 242 -2.54 -9.56 -10.88
C LEU A 242 -3.12 -10.98 -10.81
N ARG A 243 -3.62 -11.43 -9.65
CA ARG A 243 -4.24 -12.76 -9.54
C ARG A 243 -5.74 -12.75 -9.76
N THR A 244 -6.41 -11.66 -9.44
CA THR A 244 -7.87 -11.58 -9.53
C THR A 244 -8.32 -11.19 -10.94
N PRO A 245 -8.98 -12.08 -11.72
CA PRO A 245 -9.19 -11.86 -13.17
C PRO A 245 -9.98 -10.59 -13.52
N HIS A 246 -10.97 -10.22 -12.70
CA HIS A 246 -11.77 -9.01 -12.93
C HIS A 246 -10.95 -7.73 -12.73
N ASN A 247 -10.08 -7.69 -11.72
CA ASN A 247 -9.21 -6.55 -11.46
C ASN A 247 -8.13 -6.41 -12.53
N LEU A 248 -7.55 -7.54 -12.96
CA LEU A 248 -6.59 -7.57 -14.05
C LEU A 248 -7.21 -7.07 -15.36
N THR A 249 -8.43 -7.52 -15.67
CA THR A 249 -9.16 -7.09 -16.87
C THR A 249 -9.48 -5.59 -16.81
N TYR A 250 -9.91 -5.09 -15.65
CA TYR A 250 -10.15 -3.66 -15.44
C TYR A 250 -8.88 -2.83 -15.66
N LEU A 251 -7.76 -3.22 -15.02
CA LEU A 251 -6.46 -2.58 -15.15
C LEU A 251 -5.97 -2.57 -16.62
N ALA A 252 -6.01 -3.73 -17.29
CA ALA A 252 -5.58 -3.85 -18.67
C ALA A 252 -6.45 -2.99 -19.62
N LYS A 253 -7.77 -2.94 -19.41
CA LYS A 253 -8.68 -2.12 -20.20
C LYS A 253 -8.41 -0.62 -20.02
N LEU A 254 -8.24 -0.15 -18.78
CA LEU A 254 -7.88 1.24 -18.52
C LEU A 254 -6.54 1.63 -19.14
N LEU A 255 -5.53 0.76 -19.07
CA LEU A 255 -4.26 1.04 -19.71
C LEU A 255 -4.35 0.95 -21.23
N SER A 256 -5.24 0.11 -21.78
CA SER A 256 -5.46 0.04 -23.21
C SER A 256 -6.09 1.30 -23.79
N SER A 257 -6.88 2.07 -23.02
CA SER A 257 -7.38 3.37 -23.49
C SER A 257 -6.27 4.40 -23.63
N LEU A 258 -5.09 4.17 -23.03
CA LEU A 258 -3.93 5.03 -23.24
C LEU A 258 -3.16 4.70 -24.53
N ASN A 259 -3.43 3.54 -25.16
CA ASN A 259 -2.68 3.09 -26.33
C ASN A 259 -2.96 3.90 -27.60
N GLU A 260 -3.99 4.74 -27.61
CA GLU A 260 -4.30 5.62 -28.74
C GLU A 260 -3.44 6.91 -28.76
N PHE A 261 -2.79 7.25 -27.63
CA PHE A 261 -2.05 8.51 -27.48
C PHE A 261 -0.54 8.32 -27.56
N GLN A 262 0.16 9.21 -28.24
CA GLN A 262 1.63 9.17 -28.29
C GLN A 262 2.26 9.93 -27.12
N PHE A 263 3.04 9.23 -26.29
CA PHE A 263 3.73 9.82 -25.15
C PHE A 263 5.12 10.34 -25.55
N ASN A 264 5.25 11.67 -25.66
CA ASN A 264 6.55 12.32 -25.89
C ASN A 264 7.23 12.63 -24.55
N LEU A 265 7.94 11.63 -23.99
CA LEU A 265 8.62 11.74 -22.70
C LEU A 265 9.98 12.46 -22.81
N GLU A 266 10.35 13.22 -21.78
CA GLU A 266 11.66 13.87 -21.71
C GLU A 266 12.79 12.86 -21.55
N LYS A 267 13.95 13.12 -22.19
CA LYS A 267 15.13 12.25 -22.09
C LYS A 267 15.69 12.13 -20.66
N SER A 268 15.44 13.14 -19.83
CA SER A 268 15.72 13.15 -18.38
C SER A 268 14.93 12.09 -17.63
N LEU A 269 13.66 11.86 -18.02
CA LEU A 269 12.78 10.87 -17.41
C LEU A 269 13.08 9.46 -17.91
N THR A 270 13.47 9.32 -19.18
CA THR A 270 13.78 8.01 -19.78
C THR A 270 15.24 7.60 -19.60
N TYR A 271 16.10 8.46 -19.05
CA TYR A 271 17.55 8.22 -18.92
C TYR A 271 18.22 7.82 -20.23
N GLY A 272 17.75 8.35 -21.37
CA GLY A 272 18.24 8.00 -22.70
C GLY A 272 17.84 6.59 -23.18
N ILE A 273 16.88 5.95 -22.51
CA ILE A 273 16.24 4.72 -22.99
C ILE A 273 15.23 5.11 -24.07
N ASP A 274 15.73 5.15 -25.30
CA ASP A 274 14.91 5.07 -26.52
C ASP A 274 14.40 3.64 -26.71
#